data_AF-A0A4Y6ID30-F1
#
_entry.id   AF-A0A4Y6ID30-F1
#
_cell.length_a   1.000
_cell.length_b   1.000
_cell.length_c   1.000
_cell.angle_alpha   90.00
_cell.angle_beta   90.00
_cell.angle_gamma   90.00
#
_symmetry.space_group_name_H-M   'P 1'
#
loop_
_entity.id
_entity.type
_entity.pdbx_description
1 polymer ?
#
loop_
_entity_poly.entity_id
_entity_poly.type
_entity_poly.pdbx_seq_one_letter_code
_entity_poly.pdbx_strand_id
1 'polypeptide(L)'
;MNNTINFKQCGLVLAMSLTGLALAGCASQSVQGKYVDGVYQVSGKGKKSEITLEATVINGNISALKTLSHKETESLYLNAERILKEVVANNGHEGIDAISGATYSANGILKAVNDIPRADGSKPEFQSVGARANKSAEKFDLEWSIQPQLGIVKGDYYYEEARFRQGHMGSMLVVVDSANSADVLLAEFQESGRPNYYTRLYQNVPKRMSEYNFSMGKQKGTAWVQSALTMEKLMMEKNKLTFDKNPEFDPKLANKLSEPNRLQYLELDIVAGASNSIQQSMIPLTAKIHSRIQQGSSDQLLYQQAQKINDAKGRWTGVTAMLRIVVSKQTGNITAAHYDEIFADHQKDIRDASQKAFYRQSKYDSINYVEPARIGFNVMIDALADHLTQGGSLFDINDLPAAGDSGSYAQTGFTKRSDAWDNYLLLANSLYQQMRQDGVITAQQ
;
A
#
# COMPACT_ATOMS: atom_id res chain seq x y z
N MET A 1 69.54 -15.30 62.88
CA MET A 1 70.53 -16.10 62.12
C MET A 1 70.46 -15.64 60.67
N ASN A 2 71.43 -14.81 60.26
CA ASN A 2 71.63 -14.36 58.89
C ASN A 2 72.57 -15.34 58.16
N ASN A 3 72.30 -15.65 56.88
CA ASN A 3 73.27 -15.50 55.77
C ASN A 3 72.79 -16.10 54.42
N THR A 4 72.64 -15.19 53.44
CA THR A 4 73.24 -15.14 52.07
C THR A 4 73.31 -16.36 51.11
N ILE A 5 72.53 -16.25 50.02
CA ILE A 5 72.86 -16.15 48.56
C ILE A 5 74.16 -16.78 47.98
N ASN A 6 74.02 -17.54 46.86
CA ASN A 6 74.76 -17.54 45.55
C ASN A 6 74.82 -18.97 44.94
N PHE A 7 74.96 -19.29 43.63
CA PHE A 7 74.84 -18.68 42.28
C PHE A 7 75.26 -19.79 41.26
N LYS A 8 74.98 -19.60 39.95
CA LYS A 8 75.56 -20.24 38.71
C LYS A 8 74.94 -21.58 38.27
N GLN A 9 74.31 -21.76 37.08
CA GLN A 9 74.58 -21.47 35.65
C GLN A 9 75.53 -22.42 34.90
N CYS A 10 75.18 -22.65 33.62
CA CYS A 10 75.88 -23.31 32.49
C CYS A 10 75.69 -24.83 32.38
N GLY A 11 75.42 -25.45 31.22
CA GLY A 11 75.34 -25.04 29.80
C GLY A 11 75.28 -26.36 28.98
N LEU A 12 74.30 -26.53 28.10
CA LEU A 12 74.40 -26.53 26.62
C LEU A 12 75.01 -27.79 25.96
N VAL A 13 74.46 -28.12 24.78
CA VAL A 13 74.99 -28.95 23.64
C VAL A 13 74.40 -30.39 23.55
N LEU A 14 73.39 -30.65 22.69
CA LEU A 14 73.43 -31.01 21.24
C LEU A 14 73.59 -32.54 21.02
N ALA A 15 73.01 -33.23 20.05
CA ALA A 15 71.74 -33.23 19.33
C ALA A 15 71.66 -34.58 18.56
N MET A 16 70.48 -34.90 18.03
CA MET A 16 70.17 -35.80 16.90
C MET A 16 70.23 -37.32 17.10
N SER A 17 69.06 -37.97 17.03
CA SER A 17 68.57 -38.60 15.78
C SER A 17 67.21 -39.31 15.95
N LEU A 18 66.28 -39.02 15.01
CA LEU A 18 65.29 -39.88 14.33
C LEU A 18 64.63 -41.04 15.13
N THR A 19 63.31 -41.27 15.18
CA THR A 19 62.24 -41.18 14.17
C THR A 19 60.88 -41.56 14.82
N GLY A 20 59.73 -41.02 14.36
CA GLY A 20 58.45 -41.75 14.37
C GLY A 20 57.19 -41.11 15.01
N LEU A 21 56.41 -40.40 14.18
CA LEU A 21 54.95 -40.17 14.18
C LEU A 21 54.15 -40.00 15.50
N ALA A 22 53.66 -38.77 15.71
CA ALA A 22 52.25 -38.53 16.07
C ALA A 22 51.81 -37.14 15.57
N LEU A 23 50.86 -37.14 14.64
CA LEU A 23 50.11 -35.95 14.24
C LEU A 23 49.27 -35.48 15.43
N ALA A 24 49.73 -34.45 16.14
CA ALA A 24 48.84 -33.64 16.98
C ALA A 24 48.15 -32.64 16.04
N GLY A 25 46.98 -33.05 15.55
CA GLY A 25 46.07 -32.18 14.81
C GLY A 25 45.69 -30.97 15.65
N CYS A 26 45.62 -29.82 15.00
CA CYS A 26 45.03 -28.60 15.53
C CYS A 26 43.66 -28.93 16.15
N ALA A 27 43.53 -28.75 17.46
CA ALA A 27 42.22 -28.67 18.10
C ALA A 27 41.60 -27.34 17.69
N SER A 28 41.00 -27.31 16.49
CA SER A 28 39.99 -26.33 16.15
C SER A 28 38.83 -26.54 17.12
N GLN A 29 38.70 -25.61 18.07
CA GLN A 29 37.55 -25.51 18.93
C GLN A 29 36.34 -25.27 18.03
N SER A 30 35.60 -26.33 17.71
CA SER A 30 34.37 -26.22 16.94
C SER A 30 33.38 -25.41 17.76
N VAL A 31 32.84 -24.36 17.17
CA VAL A 31 31.69 -23.64 17.73
C VAL A 31 30.54 -24.65 17.72
N GLN A 32 30.28 -25.29 18.85
CA GLN A 32 29.21 -26.26 18.99
C GLN A 32 27.88 -25.49 18.92
N GLY A 33 27.20 -25.57 17.78
CA GLY A 33 25.90 -24.94 17.59
C GLY A 33 24.80 -25.62 18.42
N LYS A 34 23.60 -25.02 18.41
CA LYS A 34 22.45 -25.39 19.25
C LYS A 34 21.86 -26.77 18.95
N TYR A 35 21.98 -27.24 17.70
CA TYR A 35 21.37 -28.48 17.23
C TYR A 35 22.40 -29.52 16.83
N VAL A 36 21.99 -30.80 16.75
CA VAL A 36 22.84 -31.88 16.23
C VAL A 36 22.77 -31.86 14.70
N ASP A 37 23.92 -31.85 14.04
CA ASP A 37 24.01 -31.87 12.56
C ASP A 37 23.29 -33.08 11.96
N GLY A 38 22.58 -32.86 10.86
CA GLY A 38 21.81 -33.91 10.19
C GLY A 38 20.59 -33.38 9.42
N VAL A 39 19.85 -34.31 8.82
CA VAL A 39 18.57 -34.04 8.16
C VAL A 39 17.48 -34.78 8.92
N TYR A 40 16.48 -34.06 9.40
CA TYR A 40 15.43 -34.58 10.28
C TYR A 40 14.06 -34.35 9.67
N GLN A 41 13.19 -35.35 9.77
CA GLN A 41 11.77 -35.17 9.54
C GLN A 41 11.07 -34.95 10.87
N VAL A 42 10.48 -33.77 11.05
CA VAL A 42 9.81 -33.35 12.27
C VAL A 42 8.37 -32.97 11.99
N SER A 43 7.50 -33.08 12.98
CA SER A 43 6.06 -32.92 12.77
C SER A 43 5.35 -32.25 13.92
N GLY A 44 4.31 -31.47 13.62
CA GLY A 44 3.49 -30.81 14.62
C GLY A 44 2.04 -30.69 14.18
N LYS A 45 1.12 -30.84 15.14
CA LYS A 45 -0.32 -30.73 14.88
C LYS A 45 -0.71 -29.28 14.59
N GLY A 46 -1.17 -29.02 13.37
CA GLY A 46 -1.80 -27.77 12.94
C GLY A 46 -3.31 -27.73 13.25
N LYS A 47 -4.06 -26.92 12.50
CA LYS A 47 -5.50 -26.73 12.72
C LYS A 47 -6.35 -27.90 12.23
N LYS A 48 -6.06 -28.39 11.03
CA LYS A 48 -6.81 -29.43 10.31
C LYS A 48 -6.01 -30.73 10.15
N SER A 49 -4.69 -30.65 10.15
CA SER A 49 -3.81 -31.82 9.97
C SER A 49 -2.52 -31.71 10.76
N GLU A 50 -1.76 -32.80 10.73
CA GLU A 50 -0.34 -32.76 11.01
C GLU A 50 0.41 -32.02 9.90
N ILE A 51 1.46 -31.29 10.27
CA ILE A 51 2.37 -30.57 9.38
C ILE A 51 3.74 -31.25 9.55
N THR A 52 4.31 -31.73 8.45
CA THR A 52 5.62 -32.41 8.43
C THR A 52 6.64 -31.55 7.72
N LEU A 53 7.79 -31.33 8.35
CA LEU A 53 8.90 -30.54 7.85
C LEU A 53 10.16 -31.41 7.74
N GLU A 54 10.99 -31.12 6.76
CA GLU A 54 12.39 -31.55 6.67
C GLU A 54 13.27 -30.40 7.16
N ALA A 55 14.07 -30.67 8.20
CA ALA A 55 15.01 -29.74 8.79
C ALA A 55 16.44 -30.17 8.47
N THR A 56 17.22 -29.30 7.85
CA THR A 56 18.65 -29.51 7.61
C THR A 56 19.44 -28.70 8.64
N VAL A 57 20.33 -29.37 9.37
CA VAL A 57 21.19 -28.77 10.39
C VAL A 57 22.66 -28.94 9.97
N ILE A 58 23.39 -27.82 9.91
CA ILE A 58 24.80 -27.77 9.51
C ILE A 58 25.56 -26.89 10.51
N ASN A 59 26.69 -27.37 11.04
CA ASN A 59 27.52 -26.68 12.03
C ASN A 59 26.73 -26.25 13.28
N GLY A 60 25.76 -27.09 13.66
CA GLY A 60 24.84 -26.96 14.77
C GLY A 60 23.78 -25.88 14.62
N ASN A 61 23.53 -25.40 13.40
CA ASN A 61 22.49 -24.40 13.10
C ASN A 61 21.49 -24.93 12.08
N ILE A 62 20.22 -24.55 12.21
CA ILE A 62 19.17 -24.85 11.23
C ILE A 62 19.50 -24.08 9.95
N SER A 63 19.95 -24.77 8.91
CA SER A 63 20.31 -24.15 7.63
C SER A 63 19.11 -24.07 6.67
N ALA A 64 18.17 -25.00 6.78
CA ALA A 64 16.98 -25.03 5.94
C ALA A 64 15.81 -25.74 6.63
N LEU A 65 14.60 -25.29 6.32
CA LEU A 65 13.34 -25.97 6.66
C LEU A 65 12.47 -26.04 5.42
N LYS A 66 11.95 -27.23 5.12
CA LYS A 66 11.09 -27.48 3.97
C LYS A 66 9.83 -28.20 4.40
N THR A 67 8.68 -27.69 3.99
CA THR A 67 7.41 -28.41 4.16
C THR A 67 7.39 -29.67 3.28
N LEU A 68 7.16 -30.83 3.89
CA LEU A 68 6.97 -32.10 3.19
C LEU A 68 5.48 -32.39 2.95
N SER A 69 4.63 -32.18 3.95
CA SER A 69 3.18 -32.43 3.82
C SER A 69 2.33 -31.69 4.85
N HIS A 70 1.13 -31.28 4.43
CA HIS A 70 0.02 -30.83 5.29
C HIS A 70 -1.32 -30.94 4.54
N LYS A 71 -2.44 -30.84 5.26
CA LYS A 71 -3.81 -30.70 4.72
C LYS A 71 -4.55 -29.50 5.34
N GLU A 72 -3.78 -28.50 5.76
CA GLU A 72 -4.29 -27.21 6.22
C GLU A 72 -5.05 -26.46 5.10
N THR A 73 -5.82 -25.42 5.44
CA THR A 73 -6.34 -24.51 4.40
C THR A 73 -5.16 -23.78 3.76
N GLU A 74 -4.93 -23.97 2.46
CA GLU A 74 -3.77 -23.47 1.72
C GLU A 74 -3.42 -22.01 2.03
N SER A 75 -4.40 -21.10 1.93
CA SER A 75 -4.20 -19.67 2.17
C SER A 75 -3.80 -19.31 3.61
N LEU A 76 -4.15 -20.16 4.59
CA LEU A 76 -3.75 -19.99 5.99
C LEU A 76 -2.39 -20.65 6.26
N TYR A 77 -2.11 -21.77 5.60
CA TYR A 77 -0.80 -22.43 5.72
C TYR A 77 0.30 -21.58 5.11
N LEU A 78 0.10 -21.03 3.91
CA LEU A 78 1.04 -20.09 3.29
C LEU A 78 1.37 -18.89 4.18
N ASN A 79 0.41 -18.45 5.00
CA ASN A 79 0.67 -17.44 6.02
C ASN A 79 1.55 -18.01 7.14
N ALA A 80 1.19 -19.15 7.73
CA ALA A 80 1.96 -19.80 8.80
C ALA A 80 3.39 -20.18 8.38
N GLU A 81 3.58 -20.64 7.15
CA GLU A 81 4.86 -21.10 6.58
C GLU A 81 5.92 -19.99 6.56
N ARG A 82 5.51 -18.72 6.59
CA ARG A 82 6.44 -17.57 6.69
C ARG A 82 7.35 -17.63 7.91
N ILE A 83 6.90 -18.27 9.00
CA ILE A 83 7.70 -18.47 10.22
C ILE A 83 8.96 -19.31 9.96
N LEU A 84 8.99 -20.19 8.95
CA LEU A 84 10.16 -21.02 8.66
C LEU A 84 11.43 -20.19 8.44
N LYS A 85 11.30 -19.02 7.79
CA LYS A 85 12.42 -18.09 7.58
C LYS A 85 12.91 -17.48 8.88
N GLU A 86 11.98 -17.09 9.76
CA GLU A 86 12.31 -16.53 11.08
C GLU A 86 12.95 -17.60 11.97
N VAL A 87 12.51 -18.84 11.88
CA VAL A 87 13.13 -19.98 12.58
C VAL A 87 14.57 -20.21 12.13
N VAL A 88 14.83 -20.18 10.82
CA VAL A 88 16.19 -20.31 10.29
C VAL A 88 17.05 -19.13 10.75
N ALA A 89 16.54 -17.91 10.67
CA ALA A 89 17.26 -16.70 11.09
C ALA A 89 17.55 -16.67 12.60
N ASN A 90 16.60 -17.08 13.43
CA ASN A 90 16.73 -17.14 14.89
C ASN A 90 17.44 -18.41 15.38
N ASN A 91 17.73 -19.34 14.46
CA ASN A 91 18.22 -20.67 14.80
C ASN A 91 17.36 -21.33 15.89
N GLY A 92 16.04 -21.40 15.67
CA GLY A 92 15.08 -22.03 16.59
C GLY A 92 13.71 -21.35 16.60
N HIS A 93 12.80 -21.89 17.41
CA HIS A 93 11.42 -21.38 17.53
C HIS A 93 11.26 -20.35 18.66
N GLU A 94 12.24 -20.23 19.55
CA GLU A 94 12.12 -19.44 20.76
C GLU A 94 12.00 -17.95 20.43
N GLY A 95 11.04 -17.29 21.09
CA GLY A 95 10.77 -15.86 20.87
C GLY A 95 10.04 -15.54 19.57
N ILE A 96 9.65 -16.55 18.78
CA ILE A 96 8.84 -16.38 17.58
C ILE A 96 7.36 -16.46 17.93
N ASP A 97 6.63 -15.39 17.62
CA ASP A 97 5.19 -15.31 17.84
C ASP A 97 4.42 -16.02 16.71
N ALA A 98 3.19 -16.47 17.00
CA ALA A 98 2.34 -17.02 15.94
C ALA A 98 1.82 -15.93 15.00
N ILE A 99 1.42 -16.33 13.79
CA ILE A 99 0.86 -15.40 12.79
C ILE A 99 -0.64 -15.21 13.01
N SER A 100 -1.08 -13.94 13.05
CA SER A 100 -2.50 -13.58 13.19
C SER A 100 -3.33 -14.15 12.04
N GLY A 101 -4.45 -14.79 12.36
CA GLY A 101 -5.30 -15.49 11.39
C GLY A 101 -4.80 -16.87 10.96
N ALA A 102 -3.56 -17.25 11.32
CA ALA A 102 -2.97 -18.57 11.04
C ALA A 102 -2.35 -19.23 12.30
N THR A 103 -2.81 -18.82 13.48
CA THR A 103 -2.20 -19.14 14.79
C THR A 103 -2.02 -20.64 15.04
N TYR A 104 -3.03 -21.45 14.72
CA TYR A 104 -2.97 -22.89 14.93
C TYR A 104 -1.95 -23.59 14.01
N SER A 105 -1.92 -23.21 12.74
CA SER A 105 -0.96 -23.76 11.77
C SER A 105 0.47 -23.29 12.08
N ALA A 106 0.63 -22.03 12.51
CA ALA A 106 1.90 -21.47 12.97
C ALA A 106 2.45 -22.22 14.20
N ASN A 107 1.60 -22.51 15.19
CA ASN A 107 1.99 -23.32 16.34
C ASN A 107 2.33 -24.76 15.94
N GLY A 108 1.68 -25.33 14.92
CA GLY A 108 2.07 -26.63 14.37
C GLY A 108 3.49 -26.64 13.79
N ILE A 109 3.89 -25.57 13.09
CA ILE A 109 5.25 -25.38 12.58
C ILE A 109 6.27 -25.21 13.71
N LEU A 110 6.01 -24.30 14.66
CA LEU A 110 6.92 -24.05 15.78
C LEU A 110 7.09 -25.31 16.65
N LYS A 111 6.02 -26.07 16.83
CA LYS A 111 6.07 -27.38 17.51
C LYS A 111 6.93 -28.38 16.76
N ALA A 112 6.80 -28.48 15.43
CA ALA A 112 7.66 -29.36 14.63
C ALA A 112 9.15 -28.97 14.79
N VAL A 113 9.45 -27.68 14.78
CA VAL A 113 10.82 -27.17 15.01
C VAL A 113 11.33 -27.49 16.42
N ASN A 114 10.47 -27.52 17.43
CA ASN A 114 10.84 -27.89 18.81
C ASN A 114 11.39 -29.32 18.91
N ASP A 115 11.00 -30.20 17.99
CA ASP A 115 11.38 -31.62 18.00
C ASP A 115 12.74 -31.89 17.31
N ILE A 116 13.42 -30.85 16.79
CA ILE A 116 14.79 -30.98 16.27
C ILE A 116 15.76 -31.31 17.42
N PRO A 117 16.62 -32.36 17.31
CA PRO A 117 17.55 -32.73 18.37
C PRO A 117 18.55 -31.62 18.72
N ARG A 118 18.59 -31.24 20.00
CA ARG A 118 19.54 -30.26 20.54
C ARG A 118 20.87 -30.92 20.91
N ALA A 119 21.96 -30.20 20.70
CA ALA A 119 23.31 -30.69 21.00
C ALA A 119 23.55 -30.94 22.50
N ASP A 120 22.79 -30.27 23.37
CA ASP A 120 22.84 -30.42 24.83
C ASP A 120 21.90 -31.52 25.37
N GLY A 121 21.18 -32.22 24.50
CA GLY A 121 20.22 -33.27 24.87
C GLY A 121 18.91 -32.76 25.50
N SER A 122 18.72 -31.44 25.60
CA SER A 122 17.50 -30.86 26.17
C SER A 122 16.29 -31.02 25.25
N LYS A 123 15.11 -31.18 25.84
CA LYS A 123 13.82 -31.23 25.14
C LYS A 123 12.84 -30.29 25.85
N PRO A 124 12.85 -28.99 25.52
CA PRO A 124 11.95 -28.05 26.15
C PRO A 124 10.50 -28.39 25.78
N GLU A 125 9.60 -28.21 26.75
CA GLU A 125 8.17 -28.34 26.52
C GLU A 125 7.70 -27.21 25.58
N PHE A 126 7.02 -27.57 24.49
CA PHE A 126 6.49 -26.58 23.56
C PHE A 126 5.26 -25.90 24.17
N GLN A 127 5.36 -24.60 24.42
CA GLN A 127 4.22 -23.77 24.80
C GLN A 127 3.63 -23.10 23.57
N SER A 128 2.32 -23.25 23.38
CA SER A 128 1.64 -22.59 22.26
C SER A 128 1.73 -21.07 22.42
N VAL A 129 2.23 -20.39 21.40
CA VAL A 129 2.34 -18.94 21.37
C VAL A 129 1.07 -18.32 20.79
N GLY A 130 0.60 -17.25 21.42
CA GLY A 130 -0.43 -16.41 20.82
C GLY A 130 0.11 -15.71 19.58
N ALA A 131 -0.78 -15.23 18.71
CA ALA A 131 -0.36 -14.17 17.81
C ALA A 131 0.00 -12.96 18.66
N ARG A 132 1.12 -12.30 18.36
CA ARG A 132 1.63 -11.13 19.10
C ARG A 132 0.46 -10.21 19.50
N ALA A 133 0.11 -10.21 20.79
CA ALA A 133 -0.85 -9.25 21.33
C ALA A 133 -0.12 -7.90 21.33
N ASN A 134 -0.65 -6.94 20.57
CA ASN A 134 -0.02 -5.64 20.38
C ASN A 134 0.40 -5.05 21.74
N LYS A 135 1.71 -4.82 21.92
CA LYS A 135 2.23 -3.85 22.89
C LYS A 135 1.57 -2.51 22.58
N SER A 136 0.48 -2.20 23.28
CA SER A 136 -0.41 -1.06 22.98
C SER A 136 -0.94 -1.07 21.54
N ALA A 137 -2.08 -0.44 21.27
CA ALA A 137 -2.39 -0.09 19.90
C ALA A 137 -1.35 0.93 19.40
N GLU A 138 -0.15 0.50 19.03
CA GLU A 138 0.61 1.27 18.06
C GLU A 138 -0.23 1.28 16.79
N LYS A 139 -0.66 2.49 16.44
CA LYS A 139 -1.24 2.83 15.15
C LYS A 139 -0.47 2.07 14.08
N PHE A 140 -1.21 1.27 13.30
CA PHE A 140 -0.79 1.00 11.94
C PHE A 140 -0.84 2.37 11.24
N ASP A 141 0.26 3.12 11.26
CA ASP A 141 0.41 4.29 10.42
C ASP A 141 0.57 3.75 8.99
N LEU A 142 -0.56 3.69 8.29
CA LEU A 142 -0.55 3.62 6.84
C LEU A 142 0.38 4.76 6.37
N GLU A 143 1.51 4.44 5.76
CA GLU A 143 2.53 5.43 5.35
C GLU A 143 2.10 6.27 4.14
N TRP A 144 0.92 5.96 3.58
CA TRP A 144 0.40 6.62 2.39
C TRP A 144 -0.69 7.63 2.72
N SER A 145 -0.76 8.65 1.87
CA SER A 145 -1.75 9.73 1.93
C SER A 145 -2.72 9.61 0.76
N ILE A 146 -4.02 9.79 1.02
CA ILE A 146 -5.01 10.01 -0.06
C ILE A 146 -5.30 11.49 -0.28
N GLN A 147 -4.57 12.39 0.39
CA GLN A 147 -4.79 13.80 0.21
C GLN A 147 -4.39 14.20 -1.21
N PRO A 148 -5.20 15.06 -1.87
CA PRO A 148 -4.82 15.61 -3.17
C PRO A 148 -3.59 16.51 -3.02
N GLN A 149 -2.88 16.74 -4.12
CA GLN A 149 -1.85 17.78 -4.17
C GLN A 149 -2.50 19.15 -3.91
N LEU A 150 -2.05 19.84 -2.86
CA LEU A 150 -2.56 21.16 -2.48
C LEU A 150 -2.12 22.22 -3.48
N GLY A 151 -2.97 23.22 -3.69
CA GLY A 151 -2.74 24.27 -4.67
C GLY A 151 -3.20 23.88 -6.07
N ILE A 152 -2.77 24.68 -7.04
CA ILE A 152 -3.16 24.51 -8.43
C ILE A 152 -2.25 23.49 -9.10
N VAL A 153 -2.87 22.51 -9.77
CA VAL A 153 -2.22 21.64 -10.75
C VAL A 153 -2.91 21.87 -12.09
N LYS A 154 -2.13 22.19 -13.12
CA LYS A 154 -2.67 22.41 -14.47
C LYS A 154 -1.73 21.88 -15.55
N GLY A 155 -2.30 21.43 -16.67
CA GLY A 155 -1.51 20.93 -17.79
C GLY A 155 -2.32 20.08 -18.75
N ASP A 156 -1.63 19.44 -19.69
CA ASP A 156 -2.23 18.55 -20.69
C ASP A 156 -2.81 17.31 -20.02
N TYR A 157 -4.10 17.11 -20.20
CA TYR A 157 -4.88 16.07 -19.54
C TYR A 157 -4.98 14.81 -20.39
N TYR A 158 -4.69 13.66 -19.77
CA TYR A 158 -4.91 12.35 -20.36
C TYR A 158 -5.64 11.45 -19.38
N TYR A 159 -6.63 10.74 -19.88
CA TYR A 159 -7.41 9.78 -19.10
C TYR A 159 -7.65 8.51 -19.88
N GLU A 160 -7.50 7.37 -19.22
CA GLU A 160 -7.85 6.06 -19.76
C GLU A 160 -8.54 5.25 -18.66
N GLU A 161 -9.55 4.50 -19.04
CA GLU A 161 -10.14 3.47 -18.19
C GLU A 161 -10.29 2.17 -18.95
N ALA A 162 -10.20 1.06 -18.22
CA ALA A 162 -10.48 -0.25 -18.79
C ALA A 162 -10.91 -1.22 -17.71
N ARG A 163 -11.78 -2.15 -18.11
CA ARG A 163 -12.06 -3.32 -17.29
C ARG A 163 -10.91 -4.31 -17.38
N PHE A 164 -10.54 -4.88 -16.24
CA PHE A 164 -9.50 -5.91 -16.16
C PHE A 164 -9.95 -7.10 -15.30
N ARG A 165 -9.25 -8.23 -15.46
CA ARG A 165 -9.48 -9.48 -14.75
C ARG A 165 -10.93 -9.96 -14.86
N GLN A 166 -11.68 -9.93 -13.75
CA GLN A 166 -13.07 -10.37 -13.62
C GLN A 166 -14.06 -9.21 -13.77
N GLY A 167 -13.66 -8.11 -14.40
CA GLY A 167 -14.52 -6.95 -14.66
C GLY A 167 -14.37 -5.78 -13.69
N HIS A 168 -13.30 -5.76 -12.89
CA HIS A 168 -12.93 -4.57 -12.12
C HIS A 168 -12.62 -3.43 -13.07
N MET A 169 -13.00 -2.21 -12.71
CA MET A 169 -12.63 -1.03 -13.49
C MET A 169 -11.34 -0.47 -12.92
N GLY A 170 -10.34 -0.23 -13.76
CA GLY A 170 -9.23 0.64 -13.40
C GLY A 170 -9.25 1.87 -14.29
N SER A 171 -8.91 3.01 -13.71
CA SER A 171 -8.79 4.29 -14.41
C SER A 171 -7.46 4.93 -14.07
N MET A 172 -6.89 5.63 -15.05
CA MET A 172 -5.61 6.31 -14.95
C MET A 172 -5.78 7.73 -15.48
N LEU A 173 -5.51 8.69 -14.62
CA LEU A 173 -5.40 10.11 -14.94
C LEU A 173 -3.92 10.49 -14.94
N VAL A 174 -3.48 11.17 -15.98
CA VAL A 174 -2.14 11.77 -16.06
C VAL A 174 -2.26 13.21 -16.54
N VAL A 175 -1.51 14.10 -15.89
CA VAL A 175 -1.30 15.48 -16.33
C VAL A 175 0.18 15.69 -16.57
N VAL A 176 0.51 16.23 -17.72
CA VAL A 176 1.88 16.66 -18.05
C VAL A 176 1.93 18.16 -18.27
N ASP A 177 3.11 18.75 -18.08
CA ASP A 177 3.31 20.16 -18.38
C ASP A 177 3.05 20.44 -19.86
N SER A 178 2.23 21.45 -20.16
CA SER A 178 1.86 21.81 -21.53
C SER A 178 3.02 22.37 -22.34
N ALA A 179 4.03 22.96 -21.70
CA ALA A 179 5.28 23.40 -22.32
C ALA A 179 6.33 22.28 -22.40
N ASN A 180 6.24 21.26 -21.55
CA ASN A 180 7.12 20.10 -21.57
C ASN A 180 6.40 18.80 -21.23
N SER A 181 5.92 18.10 -22.26
CA SER A 181 5.18 16.85 -22.11
C SER A 181 5.94 15.69 -21.45
N ALA A 182 7.25 15.83 -21.24
CA ALA A 182 8.03 14.89 -20.44
C ALA A 182 7.84 15.07 -18.93
N ASP A 183 7.42 16.25 -18.48
CA ASP A 183 7.23 16.55 -17.06
C ASP A 183 5.86 16.10 -16.57
N VAL A 184 5.81 15.15 -15.64
CA VAL A 184 4.58 14.53 -15.14
C VAL A 184 4.17 15.24 -13.85
N LEU A 185 3.16 16.10 -13.97
CA LEU A 185 2.67 16.93 -12.87
C LEU A 185 1.72 16.17 -11.93
N LEU A 186 0.92 15.28 -12.49
CA LEU A 186 -0.03 14.45 -11.75
C LEU A 186 -0.16 13.08 -12.39
N ALA A 187 -0.14 12.05 -11.56
CA ALA A 187 -0.52 10.70 -11.93
C ALA A 187 -1.45 10.16 -10.85
N GLU A 188 -2.62 9.68 -11.22
CA GLU A 188 -3.60 9.12 -10.28
C GLU A 188 -4.26 7.88 -10.88
N PHE A 189 -4.14 6.75 -10.20
CA PHE A 189 -4.78 5.50 -10.57
C PHE A 189 -5.90 5.16 -9.60
N GLN A 190 -7.08 4.87 -10.11
CA GLN A 190 -8.17 4.36 -9.28
C GLN A 190 -8.57 2.96 -9.72
N GLU A 191 -9.11 2.20 -8.77
CA GLU A 191 -9.75 0.91 -9.05
C GLU A 191 -11.09 0.85 -8.36
N SER A 192 -12.11 0.43 -9.09
CA SER A 192 -13.45 0.19 -8.56
C SER A 192 -13.79 -1.30 -8.53
N GLY A 193 -14.68 -1.65 -7.61
CA GLY A 193 -15.31 -2.97 -7.60
C GLY A 193 -15.96 -3.29 -8.94
N ARG A 194 -15.99 -4.56 -9.32
CA ARG A 194 -16.69 -5.01 -10.54
C ARG A 194 -18.22 -4.91 -10.35
N PRO A 195 -19.03 -4.85 -11.42
CA PRO A 195 -20.48 -4.74 -11.31
C PRO A 195 -21.12 -5.88 -10.53
N ASN A 196 -20.58 -7.10 -10.66
CA ASN A 196 -21.04 -8.30 -9.95
C ASN A 196 -20.12 -8.66 -8.77
N TYR A 197 -19.59 -7.65 -8.06
CA TYR A 197 -18.81 -7.91 -6.85
C TYR A 197 -19.66 -8.65 -5.81
N TYR A 198 -19.07 -9.59 -5.09
CA TYR A 198 -19.79 -10.52 -4.22
C TYR A 198 -20.47 -9.82 -3.03
N THR A 199 -19.87 -8.73 -2.55
CA THR A 199 -20.53 -7.83 -1.61
C THR A 199 -21.23 -6.73 -2.40
N ARG A 200 -22.55 -6.68 -2.34
CA ARG A 200 -23.36 -5.70 -3.07
C ARG A 200 -22.96 -4.26 -2.78
N LEU A 201 -22.58 -3.96 -1.53
CA LEU A 201 -22.10 -2.65 -1.10
C LEU A 201 -20.88 -2.16 -1.89
N TYR A 202 -20.05 -3.06 -2.44
CA TYR A 202 -18.81 -2.70 -3.13
C TYR A 202 -18.89 -2.91 -4.64
N GLN A 203 -20.09 -3.02 -5.21
CA GLN A 203 -20.27 -3.11 -6.66
C GLN A 203 -20.08 -1.72 -7.28
N ASN A 204 -19.13 -1.60 -8.22
CA ASN A 204 -18.73 -0.33 -8.84
C ASN A 204 -18.21 0.76 -7.89
N VAL A 205 -17.98 0.42 -6.61
CA VAL A 205 -17.47 1.40 -5.64
C VAL A 205 -15.95 1.54 -5.75
N PRO A 206 -15.41 2.77 -5.78
CA PRO A 206 -13.97 3.05 -5.73
C PRO A 206 -13.33 2.46 -4.49
N LYS A 207 -12.20 1.78 -4.65
CA LYS A 207 -11.55 1.03 -3.57
C LYS A 207 -10.69 1.91 -2.66
N ARG A 208 -10.20 3.04 -3.18
CA ARG A 208 -9.21 3.91 -2.52
C ARG A 208 -9.84 4.75 -1.41
N MET A 209 -10.92 5.47 -1.72
CA MET A 209 -11.50 6.49 -0.85
C MET A 209 -12.90 6.12 -0.32
N SER A 210 -13.34 4.87 -0.49
CA SER A 210 -14.52 4.32 0.20
C SER A 210 -14.11 3.41 1.37
N GLU A 211 -15.09 2.92 2.12
CA GLU A 211 -14.93 1.94 3.20
C GLU A 211 -14.24 0.65 2.76
N TYR A 212 -14.20 0.39 1.44
CA TYR A 212 -13.46 -0.74 0.90
C TYR A 212 -12.01 -0.76 1.37
N ASN A 213 -11.37 0.42 1.50
CA ASN A 213 -9.98 0.56 1.90
C ASN A 213 -9.66 -0.04 3.28
N PHE A 214 -10.67 -0.14 4.17
CA PHE A 214 -10.57 -0.77 5.49
C PHE A 214 -11.16 -2.19 5.53
N SER A 215 -12.14 -2.49 4.68
CA SER A 215 -12.89 -3.75 4.68
C SER A 215 -12.05 -5.00 4.36
N MET A 216 -10.94 -4.84 3.64
CA MET A 216 -10.06 -5.95 3.22
C MET A 216 -9.10 -6.44 4.31
N GLY A 217 -9.27 -5.98 5.55
CA GLY A 217 -8.40 -6.27 6.69
C GLY A 217 -7.10 -5.47 6.63
N LYS A 218 -6.59 -5.09 7.81
CA LYS A 218 -5.45 -4.16 8.03
C LYS A 218 -4.17 -4.45 7.21
N GLN A 219 -4.02 -5.64 6.63
CA GLN A 219 -2.81 -6.06 5.88
C GLN A 219 -3.00 -6.21 4.35
N LYS A 220 -4.21 -6.46 3.82
CA LYS A 220 -4.40 -6.71 2.36
C LYS A 220 -4.99 -5.54 1.59
N GLY A 221 -5.86 -4.71 2.19
CA GLY A 221 -6.38 -3.49 1.56
C GLY A 221 -5.31 -2.42 1.40
N THR A 222 -4.53 -2.22 2.46
CA THR A 222 -3.38 -1.31 2.53
C THR A 222 -2.37 -1.50 1.41
N ALA A 223 -1.99 -2.76 1.13
CA ALA A 223 -0.90 -3.07 0.22
C ALA A 223 -1.20 -2.64 -1.23
N TRP A 224 -2.46 -2.75 -1.68
CA TRP A 224 -2.86 -2.27 -2.99
C TRP A 224 -2.81 -0.74 -3.08
N VAL A 225 -3.44 -0.04 -2.12
CA VAL A 225 -3.49 1.44 -2.10
C VAL A 225 -2.06 2.00 -2.07
N GLN A 226 -1.22 1.45 -1.19
CA GLN A 226 0.18 1.83 -1.08
C GLN A 226 0.95 1.58 -2.37
N SER A 227 0.72 0.44 -3.03
CA SER A 227 1.39 0.15 -4.31
C SER A 227 1.00 1.15 -5.39
N ALA A 228 -0.29 1.47 -5.51
CA ALA A 228 -0.78 2.43 -6.49
C ALA A 228 -0.19 3.83 -6.24
N LEU A 229 -0.29 4.33 -5.00
CA LEU A 229 0.25 5.64 -4.61
C LEU A 229 1.77 5.72 -4.76
N THR A 230 2.48 4.62 -4.49
CA THR A 230 3.94 4.56 -4.70
C THR A 230 4.28 4.66 -6.18
N MET A 231 3.58 3.93 -7.04
CA MET A 231 3.77 3.99 -8.49
C MET A 231 3.45 5.38 -9.03
N GLU A 232 2.35 6.00 -8.60
CA GLU A 232 2.00 7.38 -8.94
C GLU A 232 3.13 8.35 -8.58
N LYS A 233 3.59 8.29 -7.32
CA LYS A 233 4.72 9.11 -6.84
C LYS A 233 5.96 8.92 -7.70
N LEU A 234 6.29 7.68 -8.05
CA LEU A 234 7.46 7.40 -8.87
C LEU A 234 7.29 7.86 -10.33
N MET A 235 6.08 7.85 -10.88
CA MET A 235 5.81 8.41 -12.21
C MET A 235 6.12 9.91 -12.22
N MET A 236 5.68 10.63 -11.17
CA MET A 236 5.90 12.07 -11.00
C MET A 236 7.38 12.38 -10.71
N GLU A 237 8.01 11.69 -9.76
CA GLU A 237 9.41 11.96 -9.37
C GLU A 237 10.43 11.61 -10.45
N LYS A 238 10.12 10.63 -11.31
CA LYS A 238 11.04 10.15 -12.36
C LYS A 238 10.64 10.62 -13.75
N ASN A 239 9.51 11.32 -13.91
CA ASN A 239 9.00 11.74 -15.21
C ASN A 239 8.88 10.58 -16.21
N LYS A 240 8.31 9.46 -15.74
CA LYS A 240 8.21 8.20 -16.50
C LYS A 240 6.87 7.52 -16.29
N LEU A 241 6.14 7.30 -17.38
CA LEU A 241 4.84 6.62 -17.40
C LEU A 241 4.93 5.14 -17.80
N THR A 242 6.06 4.74 -18.36
CA THR A 242 6.35 3.36 -18.75
C THR A 242 7.45 2.78 -17.89
N PHE A 243 7.40 1.47 -17.70
CA PHE A 243 8.29 0.76 -16.80
C PHE A 243 8.94 -0.40 -17.54
N ASP A 244 10.26 -0.52 -17.38
CA ASP A 244 11.00 -1.63 -17.93
C ASP A 244 10.72 -2.89 -17.12
N LYS A 245 10.62 -4.03 -17.81
CA LYS A 245 10.55 -5.33 -17.14
C LYS A 245 11.88 -5.60 -16.45
N ASN A 246 11.84 -6.22 -15.27
CA ASN A 246 13.06 -6.73 -14.65
C ASN A 246 13.82 -7.60 -15.68
N PRO A 247 15.11 -7.33 -15.94
CA PRO A 247 15.93 -8.16 -16.80
C PRO A 247 15.98 -9.64 -16.36
N GLU A 248 15.80 -9.91 -15.07
CA GLU A 248 15.72 -11.24 -14.45
C GLU A 248 14.29 -11.78 -14.33
N PHE A 249 13.32 -11.18 -15.06
CA PHE A 249 11.93 -11.58 -15.01
C PHE A 249 11.72 -13.01 -15.55
N ASP A 250 11.49 -13.98 -14.66
CA ASP A 250 11.00 -15.32 -15.00
C ASP A 250 9.47 -15.44 -14.75
N PRO A 251 8.64 -15.57 -15.81
CA PRO A 251 7.20 -15.74 -15.72
C PRO A 251 6.73 -16.88 -14.80
N LYS A 252 7.57 -17.91 -14.57
CA LYS A 252 7.26 -19.07 -13.72
C LYS A 252 7.34 -18.78 -12.22
N LEU A 253 7.95 -17.67 -11.83
CA LEU A 253 8.01 -17.21 -10.44
C LEU A 253 7.09 -16.01 -10.16
N ALA A 254 6.25 -15.63 -11.13
CA ALA A 254 5.22 -14.62 -10.95
C ALA A 254 4.38 -14.95 -9.70
N ASN A 255 4.26 -13.99 -8.77
CA ASN A 255 3.55 -14.09 -7.49
C ASN A 255 4.23 -14.93 -6.38
N LYS A 256 5.48 -15.39 -6.55
CA LYS A 256 6.23 -15.99 -5.44
C LYS A 256 6.90 -14.87 -4.63
N LEU A 257 6.40 -14.67 -3.41
CA LEU A 257 6.73 -13.52 -2.58
C LEU A 257 8.18 -13.51 -2.03
N SER A 258 9.01 -14.52 -2.34
CA SER A 258 10.31 -14.75 -1.68
C SER A 258 11.58 -14.47 -2.49
N GLU A 259 11.51 -14.05 -3.77
CA GLU A 259 12.70 -13.90 -4.63
C GLU A 259 12.75 -12.57 -5.43
N PRO A 260 13.95 -12.13 -5.88
CA PRO A 260 14.22 -10.86 -6.60
C PRO A 260 13.51 -10.70 -7.95
N ASN A 261 12.77 -11.72 -8.36
CA ASN A 261 12.02 -11.78 -9.61
C ASN A 261 10.69 -10.98 -9.55
N ARG A 262 10.78 -9.76 -9.00
CA ARG A 262 9.79 -8.69 -9.02
C ARG A 262 10.12 -7.75 -10.18
N LEU A 263 9.21 -6.89 -10.61
CA LEU A 263 9.61 -5.74 -11.43
C LEU A 263 10.59 -4.89 -10.61
N GLN A 264 11.86 -4.80 -11.01
CA GLN A 264 12.84 -3.91 -10.38
C GLN A 264 12.44 -2.49 -10.75
N TYR A 265 12.06 -1.71 -9.75
CA TYR A 265 11.81 -0.30 -9.90
C TYR A 265 12.93 0.46 -9.20
N LEU A 266 13.78 1.15 -9.97
CA LEU A 266 14.76 2.18 -9.52
C LEU A 266 15.11 2.13 -8.02
N GLU A 267 15.91 1.13 -7.62
CA GLU A 267 16.48 0.97 -6.26
C GLU A 267 15.47 0.81 -5.10
N LEU A 268 14.18 0.73 -5.36
CA LEU A 268 13.12 0.58 -4.35
C LEU A 268 12.44 -0.79 -4.47
N ASP A 269 12.55 -1.60 -3.41
CA ASP A 269 11.77 -2.84 -3.25
C ASP A 269 10.32 -2.49 -2.92
N ILE A 270 9.56 -2.12 -3.95
CA ILE A 270 8.14 -1.89 -3.81
C ILE A 270 7.47 -3.26 -3.60
N VAL A 271 6.64 -3.39 -2.57
CA VAL A 271 5.74 -4.54 -2.34
C VAL A 271 4.81 -4.84 -3.56
N ALA A 272 4.88 -4.01 -4.61
CA ALA A 272 4.03 -3.93 -5.79
C ALA A 272 4.24 -4.98 -6.89
N GLY A 273 5.14 -5.95 -6.75
CA GLY A 273 5.37 -6.95 -7.81
C GLY A 273 4.28 -8.03 -7.99
N ALA A 274 3.12 -7.93 -7.34
CA ALA A 274 2.03 -8.92 -7.46
C ALA A 274 0.60 -8.34 -7.38
N SER A 275 0.42 -7.01 -7.41
CA SER A 275 -0.94 -6.45 -7.47
C SER A 275 -1.47 -6.55 -8.89
N ASN A 276 -2.48 -7.42 -9.10
CA ASN A 276 -3.15 -7.57 -10.40
C ASN A 276 -3.60 -6.22 -10.97
N SER A 277 -3.95 -5.27 -10.12
CA SER A 277 -4.38 -3.93 -10.52
C SER A 277 -3.26 -3.12 -11.16
N ILE A 278 -2.04 -3.26 -10.66
CA ILE A 278 -0.87 -2.59 -11.25
C ILE A 278 -0.54 -3.25 -12.59
N GLN A 279 -0.38 -4.57 -12.60
CA GLN A 279 0.07 -5.31 -13.79
C GLN A 279 -0.96 -5.37 -14.92
N GLN A 280 -2.24 -5.55 -14.59
CA GLN A 280 -3.31 -5.78 -15.56
C GLN A 280 -4.14 -4.52 -15.85
N SER A 281 -3.94 -3.44 -15.10
CA SER A 281 -4.66 -2.18 -15.31
C SER A 281 -3.73 -0.98 -15.42
N MET A 282 -3.07 -0.56 -14.33
CA MET A 282 -2.26 0.66 -14.32
C MET A 282 -1.22 0.67 -15.46
N ILE A 283 -0.40 -0.38 -15.59
CA ILE A 283 0.65 -0.45 -16.61
C ILE A 283 0.08 -0.39 -18.04
N PRO A 284 -0.93 -1.20 -18.43
CA PRO A 284 -1.58 -1.05 -19.73
C PRO A 284 -2.16 0.35 -19.98
N LEU A 285 -2.80 0.96 -18.98
CA LEU A 285 -3.41 2.29 -19.12
C LEU A 285 -2.34 3.37 -19.29
N THR A 286 -1.28 3.35 -18.49
CA THR A 286 -0.18 4.32 -18.63
C THR A 286 0.60 4.14 -19.93
N ALA A 287 0.73 2.91 -20.43
CA ALA A 287 1.33 2.66 -21.74
C ALA A 287 0.50 3.28 -22.88
N LYS A 288 -0.83 3.19 -22.84
CA LYS A 288 -1.72 3.87 -23.80
C LYS A 288 -1.58 5.38 -23.71
N ILE A 289 -1.61 5.93 -22.49
CA ILE A 289 -1.44 7.37 -22.26
C ILE A 289 -0.08 7.84 -22.78
N HIS A 290 0.99 7.12 -22.47
CA HIS A 290 2.34 7.42 -22.96
C HIS A 290 2.40 7.43 -24.49
N SER A 291 1.79 6.44 -25.15
CA SER A 291 1.69 6.43 -26.61
C SER A 291 0.97 7.66 -27.17
N ARG A 292 -0.09 8.16 -26.50
CA ARG A 292 -0.78 9.38 -26.93
C ARG A 292 0.07 10.63 -26.74
N ILE A 293 0.78 10.74 -25.62
CA ILE A 293 1.71 11.85 -25.37
C ILE A 293 2.78 11.92 -26.48
N GLN A 294 3.29 10.77 -26.94
CA GLN A 294 4.27 10.71 -28.04
C GLN A 294 3.67 11.06 -29.41
N GLN A 295 2.34 10.95 -29.58
CA GLN A 295 1.64 11.31 -30.83
C GLN A 295 1.32 12.81 -30.91
N GLY A 296 1.34 13.53 -29.79
CA GLY A 296 1.13 14.97 -29.72
C GLY A 296 0.50 15.41 -28.40
N SER A 297 0.34 16.73 -28.25
CA SER A 297 -0.33 17.33 -27.10
C SER A 297 -1.80 16.95 -27.04
N SER A 298 -2.33 16.82 -25.82
CA SER A 298 -3.75 16.60 -25.58
C SER A 298 -4.57 17.77 -26.11
N ASP A 299 -5.78 17.50 -26.57
CA ASP A 299 -6.80 18.50 -26.86
C ASP A 299 -7.49 19.02 -25.59
N GLN A 300 -7.18 18.44 -24.43
CA GLN A 300 -7.78 18.77 -23.15
C GLN A 300 -6.75 19.31 -22.16
N LEU A 301 -7.17 20.26 -21.31
CA LEU A 301 -6.41 20.75 -20.17
C LEU A 301 -7.11 20.38 -18.87
N LEU A 302 -6.36 19.95 -17.86
CA LEU A 302 -6.86 19.85 -16.49
C LEU A 302 -6.54 21.15 -15.75
N TYR A 303 -7.49 21.60 -14.95
CA TYR A 303 -7.31 22.56 -13.87
C TYR A 303 -7.80 21.92 -12.56
N GLN A 304 -6.88 21.65 -11.63
CA GLN A 304 -7.19 21.20 -10.27
C GLN A 304 -6.84 22.32 -9.29
N GLN A 305 -7.70 22.54 -8.30
CA GLN A 305 -7.36 23.29 -7.09
C GLN A 305 -7.74 22.44 -5.88
N ALA A 306 -6.83 22.32 -4.91
CA ALA A 306 -7.14 21.69 -3.64
C ALA A 306 -6.67 22.54 -2.44
N GLN A 307 -7.53 22.66 -1.44
CA GLN A 307 -7.22 23.42 -0.24
C GLN A 307 -7.78 22.78 1.03
N LYS A 308 -7.07 22.96 2.14
CA LYS A 308 -7.54 22.59 3.46
C LYS A 308 -8.71 23.50 3.87
N ILE A 309 -9.84 22.91 4.27
CA ILE A 309 -10.96 23.67 4.84
C ILE A 309 -10.60 24.04 6.27
N ASN A 310 -10.54 25.34 6.54
CA ASN A 310 -10.20 25.86 7.85
C ASN A 310 -11.46 26.31 8.61
N ASP A 311 -11.44 26.15 9.93
CA ASP A 311 -12.46 26.74 10.80
C ASP A 311 -12.32 28.27 10.87
N ALA A 312 -13.26 28.93 11.55
CA ALA A 312 -13.26 30.40 11.73
C ALA A 312 -12.00 30.95 12.43
N LYS A 313 -11.15 30.10 13.02
CA LYS A 313 -9.86 30.48 13.64
C LYS A 313 -8.67 30.14 12.75
N GLY A 314 -8.88 29.78 11.48
CA GLY A 314 -7.83 29.42 10.53
C GLY A 314 -7.23 28.04 10.76
N ARG A 315 -7.85 27.17 11.55
CA ARG A 315 -7.32 25.83 11.83
C ARG A 315 -7.95 24.81 10.91
N TRP A 316 -7.14 23.92 10.36
CA TRP A 316 -7.65 22.84 9.50
C TRP A 316 -8.70 22.00 10.24
N THR A 317 -9.85 21.80 9.59
CA THR A 317 -10.96 20.99 10.09
C THR A 317 -10.69 19.49 10.03
N GLY A 318 -9.69 19.09 9.24
CA GLY A 318 -9.44 17.70 8.85
C GLY A 318 -10.15 17.29 7.57
N VAL A 319 -10.67 18.26 6.79
CA VAL A 319 -11.23 18.05 5.46
C VAL A 319 -10.47 18.91 4.45
N THR A 320 -10.16 18.33 3.29
CA THR A 320 -9.52 19.00 2.16
C THR A 320 -10.50 19.03 0.99
N ALA A 321 -10.87 20.21 0.51
CA ALA A 321 -11.68 20.36 -0.68
C ALA A 321 -10.81 20.25 -1.93
N MET A 322 -11.31 19.62 -2.98
CA MET A 322 -10.68 19.53 -4.29
C MET A 322 -11.72 19.78 -5.39
N LEU A 323 -11.35 20.60 -6.37
CA LEU A 323 -12.12 20.81 -7.58
C LEU A 323 -11.21 20.50 -8.77
N ARG A 324 -11.71 19.69 -9.71
CA ARG A 324 -11.11 19.41 -10.99
C ARG A 324 -12.06 19.86 -12.09
N ILE A 325 -11.52 20.60 -13.06
CA ILE A 325 -12.22 20.99 -14.29
C ILE A 325 -11.33 20.58 -15.45
N VAL A 326 -11.88 19.84 -16.40
CA VAL A 326 -11.25 19.54 -17.68
C VAL A 326 -11.89 20.41 -18.75
N VAL A 327 -11.08 21.05 -19.57
CA VAL A 327 -11.54 21.95 -20.64
C VAL A 327 -10.94 21.56 -21.98
N SER A 328 -11.73 21.68 -23.04
CA SER A 328 -11.25 21.54 -24.42
C SER A 328 -10.43 22.77 -24.81
N LYS A 329 -9.21 22.56 -25.31
CA LYS A 329 -8.34 23.63 -25.83
C LYS A 329 -8.93 24.34 -27.05
N GLN A 330 -9.73 23.65 -27.85
CA GLN A 330 -10.33 24.21 -29.06
C GLN A 330 -11.53 25.10 -28.75
N THR A 331 -12.37 24.68 -27.80
CA THR A 331 -13.67 25.33 -27.56
C THR A 331 -13.72 26.14 -26.27
N GLY A 332 -12.82 25.89 -25.31
CA GLY A 332 -12.90 26.41 -23.96
C GLY A 332 -14.00 25.76 -23.10
N ASN A 333 -14.81 24.87 -23.67
CA ASN A 333 -15.90 24.22 -22.96
C ASN A 333 -15.39 23.25 -21.91
N ILE A 334 -16.08 23.18 -20.78
CA ILE A 334 -15.86 22.17 -19.74
C ILE A 334 -16.33 20.82 -20.27
N THR A 335 -15.44 19.84 -20.29
CA THR A 335 -15.71 18.47 -20.77
C THR A 335 -15.83 17.47 -19.63
N ALA A 336 -15.30 17.79 -18.45
CA ALA A 336 -15.53 17.06 -17.22
C ALA A 336 -15.34 17.98 -16.01
N ALA A 337 -16.09 17.74 -14.94
CA ALA A 337 -15.87 18.41 -13.68
C ALA A 337 -16.08 17.43 -12.53
N HIS A 338 -15.32 17.61 -11.45
CA HIS A 338 -15.46 16.79 -10.25
C HIS A 338 -15.05 17.60 -9.02
N TYR A 339 -15.93 17.66 -8.04
CA TYR A 339 -15.69 18.28 -6.74
C TYR A 339 -15.76 17.23 -5.65
N ASP A 340 -14.86 17.28 -4.67
CA ASP A 340 -14.91 16.37 -3.53
C ASP A 340 -14.35 17.03 -2.28
N GLU A 341 -14.71 16.46 -1.13
CA GLU A 341 -14.18 16.79 0.18
C GLU A 341 -13.59 15.53 0.81
N ILE A 342 -12.26 15.52 0.91
CA ILE A 342 -11.47 14.37 1.36
C ILE A 342 -11.14 14.52 2.85
N PHE A 343 -11.48 13.50 3.65
CA PHE A 343 -11.15 13.46 5.07
C PHE A 343 -9.66 13.18 5.29
N ALA A 344 -9.13 13.70 6.39
CA ALA A 344 -7.71 13.57 6.74
C ALA A 344 -7.25 12.10 6.86
N ASP A 345 -5.96 11.89 6.65
CA ASP A 345 -5.35 10.56 6.72
C ASP A 345 -5.39 9.93 8.12
N HIS A 346 -5.48 10.75 9.16
CA HIS A 346 -5.58 10.28 10.53
C HIS A 346 -6.79 10.88 11.25
N GLN A 347 -7.50 10.04 12.00
CA GLN A 347 -8.64 10.44 12.82
C GLN A 347 -8.35 11.57 13.81
N LYS A 348 -7.08 11.69 14.28
CA LYS A 348 -6.66 12.75 15.21
C LYS A 348 -6.68 14.15 14.58
N ASP A 349 -6.57 14.22 13.25
CA ASP A 349 -6.52 15.47 12.51
C ASP A 349 -7.92 15.95 12.10
N ILE A 350 -8.94 15.10 12.27
CA ILE A 350 -10.36 15.43 12.07
C ILE A 350 -10.93 16.03 13.35
N ARG A 351 -11.42 17.28 13.25
CA ARG A 351 -11.92 18.03 14.41
C ARG A 351 -13.30 17.56 14.85
N ASP A 352 -14.21 17.36 13.90
CA ASP A 352 -15.57 16.87 14.18
C ASP A 352 -15.51 15.39 14.58
N ALA A 353 -15.92 15.09 15.80
CA ALA A 353 -15.92 13.74 16.34
C ALA A 353 -16.80 12.79 15.51
N SER A 354 -17.92 13.27 14.96
CA SER A 354 -18.83 12.47 14.14
C SER A 354 -18.21 12.05 12.81
N GLN A 355 -17.23 12.82 12.32
CA GLN A 355 -16.58 12.59 11.03
C GLN A 355 -15.32 11.72 11.12
N LYS A 356 -14.83 11.44 12.32
CA LYS A 356 -13.58 10.67 12.53
C LYS A 356 -13.63 9.27 11.92
N ALA A 357 -14.80 8.66 11.81
CA ALA A 357 -14.98 7.35 11.20
C ALA A 357 -14.64 7.34 9.70
N PHE A 358 -14.70 8.50 9.04
CA PHE A 358 -14.46 8.64 7.60
C PHE A 358 -13.01 9.00 7.24
N TYR A 359 -12.07 8.93 8.19
CA TYR A 359 -10.64 9.16 7.89
C TYR A 359 -10.20 8.30 6.69
N ARG A 360 -9.37 8.88 5.81
CA ARG A 360 -8.95 8.28 4.52
C ARG A 360 -10.10 7.89 3.59
N GLN A 361 -11.24 8.54 3.70
CA GLN A 361 -12.31 8.42 2.73
C GLN A 361 -12.62 9.81 2.18
N SER A 362 -13.43 9.88 1.14
CA SER A 362 -13.99 11.14 0.68
C SER A 362 -15.50 11.14 0.85
N LYS A 363 -16.11 12.33 0.88
CA LYS A 363 -17.57 12.44 0.96
C LYS A 363 -18.26 11.86 -0.28
N TYR A 364 -17.63 11.97 -1.46
CA TYR A 364 -18.16 11.41 -2.69
C TYR A 364 -18.09 9.88 -2.73
N ASP A 365 -16.95 9.28 -2.35
CA ASP A 365 -16.73 7.83 -2.48
C ASP A 365 -17.22 7.00 -1.28
N SER A 366 -17.39 7.61 -0.10
CA SER A 366 -17.85 6.90 1.10
C SER A 366 -19.32 6.51 0.98
N ILE A 367 -19.60 5.21 1.10
CA ILE A 367 -20.95 4.65 1.04
C ILE A 367 -21.77 5.05 2.28
N ASN A 368 -21.11 5.19 3.43
CA ASN A 368 -21.74 5.46 4.71
C ASN A 368 -21.71 6.95 5.10
N TYR A 369 -21.10 7.81 4.29
CA TYR A 369 -21.15 9.24 4.55
C TYR A 369 -22.57 9.75 4.34
N VAL A 370 -23.07 10.47 5.34
CA VAL A 370 -24.40 11.08 5.32
C VAL A 370 -24.25 12.58 5.30
N GLU A 371 -24.61 13.17 4.17
CA GLU A 371 -24.57 14.62 3.97
C GLU A 371 -25.71 15.32 4.75
N PRO A 372 -25.38 16.32 5.59
CA PRO A 372 -26.36 17.07 6.38
C PRO A 372 -27.48 17.73 5.58
N ALA A 373 -27.23 18.05 4.31
CA ALA A 373 -28.23 18.60 3.38
C ALA A 373 -29.41 17.67 3.05
N ARG A 374 -29.39 16.41 3.54
CA ARG A 374 -30.45 15.39 3.35
C ARG A 374 -30.61 14.93 1.91
N ILE A 375 -29.52 14.98 1.16
CA ILE A 375 -29.36 14.40 -0.17
C ILE A 375 -27.97 13.78 -0.23
N GLY A 376 -27.75 12.75 -1.07
CA GLY A 376 -26.42 12.16 -1.22
C GLY A 376 -25.40 13.20 -1.71
N PHE A 377 -24.23 13.25 -1.09
CA PHE A 377 -23.16 14.15 -1.53
C PHE A 377 -22.77 13.86 -2.99
N ASN A 378 -22.62 12.60 -3.34
CA ASN A 378 -22.35 12.17 -4.71
C ASN A 378 -23.41 12.67 -5.71
N VAL A 379 -24.69 12.68 -5.32
CA VAL A 379 -25.79 13.18 -6.17
C VAL A 379 -25.64 14.67 -6.45
N MET A 380 -25.23 15.46 -5.44
CA MET A 380 -24.96 16.89 -5.64
C MET A 380 -23.82 17.11 -6.63
N ILE A 381 -22.75 16.31 -6.52
CA ILE A 381 -21.55 16.49 -7.34
C ILE A 381 -21.77 15.96 -8.77
N ASP A 382 -22.52 14.88 -8.93
CA ASP A 382 -22.92 14.39 -10.26
C ASP A 382 -23.78 15.45 -10.98
N ALA A 383 -24.72 16.09 -10.27
CA ALA A 383 -25.51 17.20 -10.81
C ALA A 383 -24.65 18.41 -11.18
N LEU A 384 -23.62 18.75 -10.37
CA LEU A 384 -22.65 19.79 -10.71
C LEU A 384 -21.88 19.43 -12.00
N ALA A 385 -21.43 18.19 -12.13
CA ALA A 385 -20.69 17.74 -13.31
C ALA A 385 -21.56 17.85 -14.58
N ASP A 386 -22.82 17.42 -14.50
CA ASP A 386 -23.80 17.54 -15.57
C ASP A 386 -24.07 19.00 -15.93
N HIS A 387 -24.29 19.86 -14.93
CA HIS A 387 -24.50 21.30 -15.12
C HIS A 387 -23.35 21.96 -15.89
N LEU A 388 -22.13 21.77 -15.42
CA LEU A 388 -20.95 22.41 -16.02
C LEU A 388 -20.66 21.88 -17.43
N THR A 389 -20.80 20.57 -17.66
CA THR A 389 -20.58 19.98 -18.99
C THR A 389 -21.66 20.35 -20.00
N GLN A 390 -22.84 20.76 -19.53
CA GLN A 390 -23.92 21.31 -20.37
C GLN A 390 -23.79 22.83 -20.59
N GLY A 391 -22.70 23.45 -20.12
CA GLY A 391 -22.45 24.89 -20.27
C GLY A 391 -23.10 25.75 -19.19
N GLY A 392 -23.50 25.15 -18.08
CA GLY A 392 -23.93 25.86 -16.88
C GLY A 392 -22.81 26.69 -16.25
N SER A 393 -23.20 27.71 -15.48
CA SER A 393 -22.26 28.64 -14.84
C SER A 393 -21.45 27.95 -13.73
N LEU A 394 -20.17 28.34 -13.58
CA LEU A 394 -19.35 27.97 -12.40
C LEU A 394 -19.86 28.60 -11.09
N PHE A 395 -20.65 29.67 -11.16
CA PHE A 395 -21.01 30.48 -10.00
C PHE A 395 -22.52 30.50 -9.74
N ASP A 396 -23.34 30.48 -10.79
CA ASP A 396 -24.78 30.28 -10.63
C ASP A 396 -25.06 28.79 -10.47
N ILE A 397 -25.34 28.41 -9.22
CA ILE A 397 -25.58 27.03 -8.79
C ILE A 397 -27.01 26.85 -8.26
N ASN A 398 -27.90 27.83 -8.46
CA ASN A 398 -29.21 27.83 -7.82
C ASN A 398 -30.13 26.70 -8.30
N ASP A 399 -29.82 26.12 -9.46
CA ASP A 399 -30.48 24.96 -10.04
C ASP A 399 -29.94 23.63 -9.49
N LEU A 400 -28.80 23.64 -8.80
CA LEU A 400 -28.19 22.44 -8.22
C LEU A 400 -28.92 21.98 -6.95
N PRO A 401 -28.91 20.67 -6.65
CA PRO A 401 -29.47 20.16 -5.42
C PRO A 401 -28.79 20.76 -4.19
N ALA A 402 -29.58 21.04 -3.14
CA ALA A 402 -29.08 21.63 -1.90
C ALA A 402 -28.35 22.98 -2.07
N ALA A 403 -28.56 23.73 -3.17
CA ALA A 403 -28.06 25.11 -3.32
C ALA A 403 -28.81 26.12 -2.42
N GLY A 404 -30.01 25.76 -2.00
CA GLY A 404 -30.82 26.43 -0.99
C GLY A 404 -31.71 25.42 -0.26
N ASP A 405 -32.52 25.91 0.66
CA ASP A 405 -33.59 25.11 1.26
C ASP A 405 -34.70 24.91 0.22
N SER A 406 -34.98 23.67 -0.16
CA SER A 406 -35.93 23.38 -1.24
C SER A 406 -36.72 22.09 -1.02
N GLY A 407 -37.88 22.02 -1.67
CA GLY A 407 -38.80 20.88 -1.60
C GLY A 407 -39.73 20.88 -0.38
N SER A 408 -40.45 19.76 -0.21
CA SER A 408 -41.39 19.53 0.88
C SER A 408 -41.26 18.10 1.38
N TYR A 409 -41.16 17.94 2.71
CA TYR A 409 -41.08 16.61 3.35
C TYR A 409 -42.21 15.67 2.92
N ALA A 410 -43.40 16.21 2.67
CA ALA A 410 -44.59 15.41 2.40
C ALA A 410 -44.80 15.07 0.92
N GLN A 411 -44.11 15.72 -0.03
CA GLN A 411 -44.45 15.64 -1.46
C GLN A 411 -43.27 15.24 -2.35
N THR A 412 -42.09 15.84 -2.14
CA THR A 412 -40.96 15.73 -3.08
C THR A 412 -39.63 15.44 -2.40
N GLY A 413 -39.64 15.28 -1.07
CA GLY A 413 -38.42 15.32 -0.26
C GLY A 413 -38.03 16.78 0.08
N PHE A 414 -37.32 16.97 1.18
CA PHE A 414 -36.83 18.27 1.64
C PHE A 414 -35.31 18.24 1.74
N THR A 415 -34.65 19.19 1.08
CA THR A 415 -33.20 19.41 1.17
C THR A 415 -32.91 20.71 1.87
N LYS A 416 -31.83 20.72 2.65
CA LYS A 416 -31.25 21.96 3.20
C LYS A 416 -30.12 22.43 2.32
N ARG A 417 -29.77 23.71 2.41
CA ARG A 417 -28.52 24.18 1.81
C ARG A 417 -27.32 23.41 2.38
N SER A 418 -26.43 22.94 1.51
CA SER A 418 -25.15 22.35 1.92
C SER A 418 -24.03 23.40 1.98
N ASP A 419 -23.21 23.35 3.03
CA ASP A 419 -22.02 24.21 3.19
C ASP A 419 -20.91 23.85 2.18
N ALA A 420 -20.97 22.65 1.58
CA ALA A 420 -20.03 22.22 0.56
C ALA A 420 -20.03 23.15 -0.67
N TRP A 421 -21.16 23.80 -0.96
CA TRP A 421 -21.24 24.78 -2.04
C TRP A 421 -20.38 26.02 -1.81
N ASP A 422 -20.23 26.47 -0.56
CA ASP A 422 -19.35 27.60 -0.25
C ASP A 422 -17.88 27.21 -0.50
N ASN A 423 -17.51 26.00 -0.08
CA ASN A 423 -16.18 25.46 -0.34
C ASN A 423 -15.94 25.30 -1.85
N TYR A 424 -16.90 24.77 -2.61
CA TYR A 424 -16.84 24.69 -4.06
C TYR A 424 -16.62 26.07 -4.70
N LEU A 425 -17.43 27.07 -4.35
CA LEU A 425 -17.36 28.42 -4.95
C LEU A 425 -16.00 29.09 -4.71
N LEU A 426 -15.36 28.85 -3.56
CA LEU A 426 -13.99 29.33 -3.31
C LEU A 426 -12.98 28.73 -4.30
N LEU A 427 -13.07 27.43 -4.56
CA LEU A 427 -12.19 26.73 -5.51
C LEU A 427 -12.52 27.13 -6.96
N ALA A 428 -13.81 27.23 -7.28
CA ALA A 428 -14.30 27.65 -8.59
C ALA A 428 -13.78 29.03 -8.95
N ASN A 429 -13.80 29.99 -8.01
CA ASN A 429 -13.21 31.30 -8.23
C ASN A 429 -11.69 31.20 -8.49
N SER A 430 -10.95 30.41 -7.72
CA SER A 430 -9.52 30.22 -7.94
C SER A 430 -9.21 29.65 -9.33
N LEU A 431 -9.97 28.64 -9.77
CA LEU A 431 -9.78 28.04 -11.08
C LEU A 431 -10.22 28.95 -12.22
N TYR A 432 -11.32 29.68 -12.03
CA TYR A 432 -11.79 30.68 -12.98
C TYR A 432 -10.71 31.73 -13.25
N GLN A 433 -10.10 32.29 -12.20
CA GLN A 433 -9.01 33.27 -12.37
C GLN A 433 -7.80 32.67 -13.11
N GLN A 434 -7.47 31.41 -12.83
CA GLN A 434 -6.35 30.74 -13.50
C GLN A 434 -6.65 30.44 -14.98
N MET A 435 -7.82 29.91 -15.30
CA MET A 435 -8.25 29.64 -16.68
C MET A 435 -8.37 30.93 -17.50
N ARG A 436 -8.81 32.02 -16.86
CA ARG A 436 -8.81 33.39 -17.41
C ARG A 436 -7.41 33.89 -17.73
N GLN A 437 -6.46 33.71 -16.81
CA GLN A 437 -5.07 34.10 -17.00
C GLN A 437 -4.43 33.34 -18.16
N ASP A 438 -4.80 32.08 -18.32
CA ASP A 438 -4.30 31.21 -19.39
C ASP A 438 -5.03 31.42 -20.73
N GLY A 439 -6.06 32.29 -20.76
CA GLY A 439 -6.83 32.60 -21.96
C GLY A 439 -7.77 31.49 -22.45
N VAL A 440 -8.06 30.50 -21.61
CA VAL A 440 -8.88 29.33 -21.97
C VAL A 440 -10.39 29.62 -21.89
N ILE A 441 -10.78 30.55 -21.00
CA ILE A 441 -12.16 31.02 -20.87
C ILE A 441 -12.22 32.55 -20.97
N THR A 442 -13.32 33.08 -21.52
CA THR A 442 -13.53 34.52 -21.71
C THR A 442 -14.44 35.10 -20.62
N ALA A 443 -14.55 36.43 -20.53
CA ALA A 443 -15.27 37.15 -19.47
C ALA A 443 -16.79 36.93 -19.37
N GLN A 444 -17.36 36.14 -20.28
CA GLN A 444 -18.82 36.09 -20.52
C GLN A 444 -19.45 34.72 -20.25
N GLN A 445 -18.73 33.76 -19.66
CA GLN A 445 -19.24 32.41 -19.34
C GLN A 445 -19.35 32.20 -17.83
#